data_AF-A0A817TRG4-F1
#
_entry.id   AF-A0A817TRG4-F1
#
_cell.length_a   1.000
_cell.length_b   1.000
_cell.length_c   1.000
_cell.angle_alpha   90.00
_cell.angle_beta   90.00
_cell.angle_gamma   90.00
#
_symmetry.space_group_name_H-M   'P 1'
#
loop_
_entity.id
_entity.type
_entity.pdbx_description
1 polymer ?
#
loop_
_entity_poly.entity_id
_entity_poly.type
_entity_poly.pdbx_seq_one_letter_code
_entity_poly.pdbx_strand_id
1 'polypeptide(L)'
;MEGQLADIRIERENLLANLVEAEKQIMFWERKIQLAKEMKSAVDSETGQGEIRAMKSEIHRMQVRYEQLLRQQEKLIRDMETSVSRRETILTRGEFQQKLPQNKAIMQSTVQKKITDLQRKIRETTQQAGELEQQLEEYKMDQQEHVARMTELGGQRDQSTNENSKLDDRIIELSLQKNMMLITLTEKQLRAKYYEQIKEGKYIKVHQTPDALSNARENQINRLRYFETILHGLSERCPQFRRQFVQIQDMLRKRLSDQIARPSSSQ
;
A
#
# COMPACT_ATOMS: atom_id res chain seq x y z
N MET A 1 23.89 19.63 41.98
CA MET A 1 24.41 18.41 41.32
C MET A 1 23.35 17.31 41.22
N GLU A 2 22.38 17.24 42.13
CA GLU A 2 21.35 16.19 42.16
C GLU A 2 20.43 16.16 40.92
N GLY A 3 19.99 17.31 40.41
CA GLY A 3 19.11 17.33 39.22
C GLY A 3 19.75 16.80 37.93
N GLN A 4 21.04 17.07 37.70
CA GLN A 4 21.77 16.52 36.54
C GLN A 4 22.00 15.01 36.69
N LEU A 5 22.22 14.54 37.92
CA LEU A 5 22.29 13.11 38.22
C LEU A 5 20.94 12.42 38.00
N ALA A 6 19.82 13.10 38.28
CA ALA A 6 18.48 12.60 38.00
C ALA A 6 18.21 12.53 36.49
N ASP A 7 18.53 13.58 35.73
CA ASP A 7 18.33 13.61 34.27
C ASP A 7 19.14 12.52 33.56
N ILE A 8 20.41 12.33 33.94
CA ILE A 8 21.26 11.27 33.41
C ILE A 8 20.73 9.88 33.78
N ARG A 9 20.14 9.72 34.97
CA ARG A 9 19.51 8.46 35.37
C ARG A 9 18.27 8.16 34.52
N ILE A 10 17.42 9.15 34.28
CA ILE A 10 16.23 9.01 33.44
C ILE A 10 16.61 8.71 31.98
N GLU A 11 17.60 9.42 31.43
CA GLU A 11 18.08 9.15 30.07
C GLU A 11 18.69 7.76 29.95
N ARG A 12 19.47 7.33 30.96
CA ARG A 12 19.98 5.95 31.05
C ARG A 12 18.83 4.95 31.07
N GLU A 13 17.80 5.16 31.88
CA GLU A 13 16.63 4.27 31.95
C GLU A 13 15.87 4.20 30.62
N ASN A 14 15.68 5.34 29.94
CA ASN A 14 15.05 5.40 28.63
C ASN A 14 15.89 4.69 27.55
N LEU A 15 17.21 4.88 27.55
CA LEU A 15 18.11 4.18 26.62
C LEU A 15 18.10 2.67 26.88
N LEU A 16 18.06 2.25 28.14
CA LEU A 16 17.91 0.84 28.50
C LEU A 16 16.55 0.28 28.03
N ALA A 17 15.46 1.02 28.19
CA ALA A 17 14.14 0.61 27.69
C ALA A 17 14.12 0.48 26.15
N ASN A 18 14.71 1.44 25.44
CA ASN A 18 14.82 1.40 23.98
C ASN A 18 15.71 0.25 23.49
N LEU A 19 16.81 -0.03 24.20
CA LEU A 19 17.68 -1.17 23.90
C LEU A 19 16.92 -2.49 24.04
N VAL A 20 16.20 -2.68 25.16
CA VAL A 20 15.38 -3.88 25.38
C VAL A 20 14.31 -4.03 24.30
N GLU A 21 13.70 -2.93 23.85
CA GLU A 21 12.70 -2.98 22.77
C GLU A 21 13.34 -3.33 21.42
N ALA A 22 14.51 -2.78 21.11
CA ALA A 22 15.25 -3.15 19.90
C ALA A 22 15.67 -4.63 19.93
N GLU A 23 16.10 -5.16 21.08
CA GLU A 23 16.42 -6.58 21.25
C GLU A 23 15.20 -7.47 21.01
N LYS A 24 14.02 -7.10 21.53
CA LYS A 24 12.77 -7.82 21.24
C LYS A 24 12.44 -7.82 19.75
N GLN A 25 12.60 -6.69 19.08
CA GLN A 25 12.35 -6.59 17.64
C GLN A 25 13.33 -7.46 16.84
N ILE A 26 14.61 -7.48 17.21
CA ILE A 26 15.61 -8.36 16.60
C ILE A 26 15.20 -9.82 16.77
N MET A 27 14.89 -10.26 18.00
CA MET A 27 14.46 -11.65 18.26
C MET A 27 13.21 -12.02 17.48
N PHE A 28 12.26 -11.10 17.34
CA PHE A 28 11.04 -11.32 16.56
C PHE A 28 11.36 -11.53 15.07
N TRP A 29 12.23 -10.71 14.49
CA TRP A 29 12.65 -10.84 13.10
C TRP A 29 13.48 -12.11 12.87
N GLU A 30 14.35 -12.47 13.79
CA GLU A 30 15.09 -13.74 13.75
C GLU A 30 14.13 -14.93 13.75
N ARG A 31 13.11 -14.91 14.60
CA ARG A 31 12.09 -15.97 14.63
C ARG A 31 11.30 -16.04 13.32
N LYS A 32 10.91 -14.90 12.74
CA LYS A 32 10.26 -14.85 11.43
C LYS A 32 11.14 -15.43 10.32
N ILE A 33 12.41 -15.05 10.27
CA ILE A 33 13.37 -15.56 9.29
C ILE A 33 13.55 -17.07 9.45
N GLN A 34 13.65 -17.55 10.69
CA GLN A 34 13.79 -18.96 10.98
C GLN A 34 12.57 -19.77 10.51
N LEU A 35 11.36 -19.31 10.82
CA LEU A 35 10.13 -19.95 10.34
C LEU A 35 10.05 -19.98 8.81
N ALA A 36 10.43 -18.89 8.14
CA ALA A 36 10.46 -18.85 6.67
C ALA A 36 11.46 -19.84 6.08
N LYS A 37 12.64 -20.00 6.70
CA LYS A 37 13.64 -21.01 6.30
C LYS A 37 13.13 -22.43 6.51
N GLU A 38 12.51 -22.70 7.65
CA GLU A 38 11.92 -24.00 7.97
C GLU A 38 10.80 -24.36 6.96
N MET A 39 9.86 -23.44 6.71
CA MET A 39 8.82 -23.63 5.70
C MET A 39 9.39 -23.88 4.31
N LYS A 40 10.39 -23.10 3.89
CA LYS A 40 11.07 -23.31 2.61
C LYS A 40 11.70 -24.70 2.55
N SER A 41 12.45 -25.11 3.58
CA SER A 41 13.08 -26.42 3.63
C SER A 41 12.08 -27.58 3.63
N ALA A 42 10.90 -27.40 4.24
CA ALA A 42 9.83 -28.39 4.22
C ALA A 42 9.25 -28.56 2.81
N VAL A 43 9.04 -27.45 2.08
CA VAL A 43 8.57 -27.48 0.69
C VAL A 43 9.65 -28.01 -0.27
N ASP A 44 10.90 -27.61 -0.07
CA ASP A 44 12.05 -28.04 -0.87
C ASP A 44 12.54 -29.46 -0.51
N SER A 45 11.93 -30.10 0.49
CA SER A 45 12.23 -31.49 0.84
C SER A 45 11.93 -32.44 -0.31
N GLU A 46 12.64 -33.56 -0.37
CA GLU A 46 12.42 -34.57 -1.43
C GLU A 46 10.96 -35.05 -1.47
N THR A 47 10.31 -35.14 -0.31
CA THR A 47 8.89 -35.49 -0.17
C THR A 47 7.99 -34.40 -0.77
N GLY A 48 8.19 -33.13 -0.39
CA GLY A 48 7.41 -32.00 -0.91
C GLY A 48 7.57 -31.81 -2.42
N GLN A 49 8.81 -31.89 -2.93
CA GLN A 49 9.09 -31.85 -4.37
C GLN A 49 8.54 -33.09 -5.10
N GLY A 50 8.51 -34.25 -4.44
CA GLY A 50 7.87 -35.47 -4.94
C GLY A 50 6.36 -35.27 -5.17
N GLU A 51 5.65 -34.73 -4.18
CA GLU A 51 4.22 -34.42 -4.28
C GLU A 51 3.93 -33.39 -5.38
N ILE A 52 4.72 -32.31 -5.45
CA ILE A 52 4.59 -31.29 -6.51
C ILE A 52 4.79 -31.92 -7.90
N ARG A 53 5.79 -32.81 -8.06
CA ARG A 53 6.02 -33.52 -9.33
C ARG A 53 4.85 -34.45 -9.67
N ALA A 54 4.31 -35.18 -8.70
CA ALA A 54 3.15 -36.04 -8.89
C ALA A 54 1.91 -35.24 -9.31
N MET A 55 1.64 -34.11 -8.65
CA MET A 55 0.55 -33.20 -9.02
C MET A 55 0.72 -32.66 -10.43
N LYS A 56 1.93 -32.24 -10.82
CA LYS A 56 2.20 -31.78 -12.20
C LYS A 56 1.94 -32.86 -13.24
N SER A 57 2.34 -34.10 -12.94
CA SER A 57 2.07 -35.25 -13.82
C SER A 57 0.57 -35.52 -13.95
N GLU A 58 -0.18 -35.46 -12.86
CA GLU A 58 -1.64 -35.64 -12.88
C GLU A 58 -2.35 -34.52 -13.64
N ILE A 59 -1.94 -33.26 -13.48
CA ILE A 59 -2.45 -32.13 -14.26
C ILE A 59 -2.24 -32.38 -15.75
N HIS A 60 -1.05 -32.80 -16.15
CA HIS A 60 -0.78 -33.11 -17.55
C HIS A 60 -1.63 -34.29 -18.06
N ARG A 61 -1.80 -35.35 -17.25
CA ARG A 61 -2.67 -36.49 -17.56
C ARG A 61 -4.12 -36.04 -17.76
N MET A 62 -4.62 -35.17 -16.88
CA MET A 62 -5.96 -34.61 -16.99
C MET A 62 -6.12 -33.73 -18.23
N GLN A 63 -5.12 -32.92 -18.58
CA GLN A 63 -5.12 -32.11 -19.81
C GLN A 63 -5.21 -32.99 -21.07
N VAL A 64 -4.39 -34.03 -21.15
CA VAL A 64 -4.42 -34.98 -22.28
C VAL A 64 -5.79 -35.67 -22.38
N ARG A 65 -6.35 -36.12 -21.24
CA ARG A 65 -7.68 -36.74 -21.22
C ARG A 65 -8.78 -35.76 -21.64
N TYR A 66 -8.67 -34.50 -21.25
CA TYR A 66 -9.60 -33.45 -21.67
C TYR A 66 -9.57 -33.25 -23.19
N GLU A 67 -8.38 -33.15 -23.79
CA GLU A 67 -8.26 -33.05 -25.26
C GLU A 67 -8.85 -34.28 -25.98
N GLN A 68 -8.63 -35.48 -25.44
CA GLN A 68 -9.23 -36.70 -25.99
C GLN A 68 -10.76 -36.67 -25.94
N LEU A 69 -11.33 -36.24 -24.81
CA LEU A 69 -12.78 -36.08 -24.67
C LEU A 69 -13.34 -35.05 -25.65
N LEU A 70 -12.62 -33.94 -25.88
CA LEU A 70 -13.02 -32.92 -26.83
C LEU A 70 -13.07 -33.48 -28.26
N ARG A 71 -12.05 -34.26 -28.67
CA ARG A 71 -12.04 -34.94 -29.97
C ARG A 71 -13.16 -35.97 -30.10
N GLN A 72 -13.47 -36.70 -29.03
CA GLN A 72 -14.61 -37.63 -29.01
C GLN A 72 -15.94 -36.90 -29.14
N GLN A 73 -16.10 -35.76 -28.47
CA GLN A 73 -17.28 -34.92 -28.58
C GLN A 73 -17.45 -34.38 -30.01
N GLU A 74 -16.40 -33.86 -30.64
CA GLU A 74 -16.45 -33.43 -32.04
C GLU A 74 -16.85 -34.57 -32.99
N LYS A 75 -16.29 -35.77 -32.79
CA LYS A 75 -16.66 -36.94 -33.58
C LYS A 75 -18.14 -37.27 -33.42
N LEU A 76 -18.65 -37.28 -32.18
CA LEU A 76 -20.05 -37.54 -31.89
C LEU A 76 -20.97 -36.51 -32.56
N ILE A 77 -20.59 -35.23 -32.57
CA ILE A 77 -21.33 -34.16 -33.24
C ILE A 77 -21.38 -34.43 -34.76
N ARG A 78 -20.25 -34.76 -35.40
CA ARG A 78 -20.22 -35.09 -36.83
C ARG A 78 -21.05 -36.34 -37.17
N ASP A 79 -20.99 -37.38 -36.33
CA ASP A 79 -21.78 -38.60 -36.49
C ASP A 79 -23.29 -38.31 -36.33
N MET A 80 -23.64 -37.40 -35.42
CA MET A 80 -25.01 -36.91 -35.24
C MET A 80 -25.49 -36.11 -36.46
N GLU A 81 -24.70 -35.15 -36.95
CA GLU A 81 -25.01 -34.35 -38.14
C GLU A 81 -25.24 -35.22 -39.38
N THR A 82 -24.36 -36.20 -39.61
CA THR A 82 -24.52 -37.15 -40.72
C THR A 82 -25.76 -38.03 -40.56
N SER A 83 -26.08 -38.47 -39.34
CA SER A 83 -27.30 -39.24 -39.06
C SER A 83 -28.57 -38.41 -39.29
N VAL A 84 -28.59 -37.14 -38.87
CA VAL A 84 -29.69 -36.20 -39.13
C VAL A 84 -29.84 -35.96 -40.63
N SER A 85 -28.75 -35.69 -41.36
CA SER A 85 -28.77 -35.51 -42.81
C SER A 85 -29.30 -36.74 -43.56
N ARG A 86 -28.91 -37.96 -43.13
CA ARG A 86 -29.47 -39.22 -43.67
C ARG A 86 -30.96 -39.32 -43.40
N ARG A 87 -31.41 -39.01 -42.18
CA ARG A 87 -32.84 -39.02 -41.82
C ARG A 87 -33.62 -38.02 -42.66
N GLU A 88 -33.12 -36.81 -42.86
CA GLU A 88 -33.74 -35.79 -43.71
C GLU A 88 -33.83 -36.26 -45.16
N THR A 89 -32.78 -36.91 -45.69
CA THR A 89 -32.80 -37.47 -47.03
C THR A 89 -33.86 -38.58 -47.16
N ILE A 90 -33.96 -39.46 -46.17
CA ILE A 90 -34.98 -40.52 -46.13
C ILE A 90 -36.39 -39.93 -46.04
N LEU A 91 -36.60 -38.95 -45.16
CA LEU A 91 -37.89 -38.26 -45.02
C LEU A 91 -38.28 -37.56 -46.30
N THR A 92 -37.37 -36.81 -46.91
CA THR A 92 -37.61 -36.11 -48.19
C THR A 92 -37.96 -37.12 -49.28
N ARG A 93 -37.18 -38.20 -49.43
CA ARG A 93 -37.46 -39.27 -50.39
C ARG A 93 -38.80 -39.98 -50.11
N GLY A 94 -39.11 -40.24 -48.85
CA GLY A 94 -40.37 -40.83 -48.40
C GLY A 94 -41.55 -39.91 -48.71
N GLU A 95 -41.42 -38.61 -48.47
CA GLU A 95 -42.42 -37.59 -48.85
C GLU A 95 -42.60 -37.50 -50.37
N PHE A 96 -41.52 -37.59 -51.15
CA PHE A 96 -41.61 -37.64 -52.62
C PHE A 96 -42.28 -38.92 -53.12
N GLN A 97 -42.05 -40.07 -52.48
CA GLN A 97 -42.71 -41.34 -52.80
C GLN A 97 -44.18 -41.40 -52.35
N GLN A 98 -44.54 -40.78 -51.22
CA GLN A 98 -45.92 -40.65 -50.74
C GLN A 98 -46.76 -39.63 -51.54
N LYS A 99 -46.12 -38.71 -52.28
CA LYS A 99 -46.77 -37.65 -53.06
C LYS A 99 -47.10 -38.03 -54.51
N LEU A 100 -46.98 -39.31 -54.87
CA LEU A 100 -47.62 -39.88 -56.05
C LEU A 100 -48.95 -40.52 -55.62
N PRO A 101 -50.16 -40.06 -55.96
CA PRO A 101 -50.66 -38.75 -56.36
C PRO A 101 -51.89 -38.37 -55.50
N GLN A 102 -51.74 -37.87 -54.28
CA GLN A 102 -52.87 -37.35 -53.46
C GLN A 102 -52.30 -36.66 -52.22
N ASN A 103 -52.25 -35.31 -52.16
CA ASN A 103 -52.27 -34.51 -50.90
C ASN A 103 -51.90 -33.02 -51.06
N LYS A 104 -52.75 -32.22 -51.72
CA LYS A 104 -52.64 -30.75 -51.62
C LYS A 104 -53.12 -30.23 -50.25
N ALA A 105 -54.15 -30.86 -49.67
CA ALA A 105 -54.77 -30.43 -48.41
C ALA A 105 -53.89 -30.70 -47.16
N ILE A 106 -53.24 -31.86 -47.08
CA ILE A 106 -52.33 -32.18 -45.94
C ILE A 106 -51.06 -31.32 -45.98
N MET A 107 -50.56 -30.98 -47.17
CA MET A 107 -49.41 -30.09 -47.31
C MET A 107 -49.74 -28.66 -46.87
N GLN A 108 -50.92 -28.15 -47.23
CA GLN A 108 -51.40 -26.86 -46.72
C GLN A 108 -51.58 -26.85 -45.20
N SER A 109 -52.17 -27.90 -44.60
CA SER A 109 -52.34 -27.96 -43.14
C SER A 109 -51.01 -28.03 -42.39
N THR A 110 -50.00 -28.71 -42.96
CA THR A 110 -48.66 -28.82 -42.39
C THR A 110 -47.90 -27.50 -42.47
N VAL A 111 -48.01 -26.80 -43.60
CA VAL A 111 -47.46 -25.44 -43.76
C VAL A 111 -48.12 -24.47 -42.80
N GLN A 112 -49.45 -24.54 -42.64
CA GLN A 112 -50.18 -23.70 -41.70
C GLN A 112 -49.73 -23.91 -40.25
N LYS A 113 -49.52 -25.17 -39.83
CA LYS A 113 -48.98 -25.50 -38.49
C LYS A 113 -47.58 -24.91 -38.28
N LYS A 114 -46.70 -25.03 -39.28
CA LYS A 114 -45.35 -24.42 -39.21
C LYS A 114 -45.40 -22.90 -39.10
N ILE A 115 -46.30 -22.25 -39.84
CA ILE A 115 -46.52 -20.80 -39.73
C ILE A 115 -46.98 -20.43 -38.32
N THR A 116 -47.93 -21.15 -37.75
CA THR A 116 -48.41 -20.87 -36.38
C THR A 116 -47.33 -21.10 -35.32
N ASP A 117 -46.50 -22.14 -35.48
CA ASP A 117 -45.37 -22.42 -34.58
C ASP A 117 -44.29 -21.33 -34.67
N LEU A 118 -43.96 -20.88 -35.87
CA LEU A 118 -43.04 -19.76 -36.09
C LEU A 118 -43.58 -18.46 -35.52
N GLN A 119 -44.88 -18.16 -35.70
CA GLN A 119 -45.53 -17.00 -35.09
C GLN A 119 -45.50 -17.07 -33.56
N ARG A 120 -45.68 -18.25 -32.97
CA ARG A 120 -45.53 -18.45 -31.51
C ARG A 120 -44.09 -18.18 -31.07
N LYS A 121 -43.09 -18.76 -31.76
CA LYS A 121 -41.68 -18.53 -31.46
C LYS A 121 -41.29 -17.05 -31.58
N ILE A 122 -41.75 -16.36 -32.62
CA ILE A 122 -41.52 -14.92 -32.77
C ILE A 122 -42.05 -14.18 -31.55
N ARG A 123 -43.28 -14.48 -31.09
CA ARG A 123 -43.86 -13.85 -29.89
C ARG A 123 -43.04 -14.13 -28.63
N GLU A 124 -42.66 -15.40 -28.40
CA GLU A 124 -41.83 -15.79 -27.25
C GLU A 124 -40.47 -15.09 -27.27
N THR A 125 -39.80 -15.05 -28.42
CA THR A 125 -38.51 -14.36 -28.57
C THR A 125 -38.64 -12.86 -28.43
N THR A 126 -39.72 -12.23 -28.92
CA THR A 126 -39.95 -10.79 -28.71
C THR A 126 -40.22 -10.47 -27.24
N GLN A 127 -40.91 -11.36 -26.52
CA GLN A 127 -41.12 -11.18 -25.08
C GLN A 127 -39.80 -11.29 -24.31
N GLN A 128 -38.99 -12.32 -24.61
CA GLN A 128 -37.67 -12.49 -23.99
C GLN A 128 -36.74 -11.30 -24.30
N ALA A 129 -36.78 -10.77 -25.51
CA ALA A 129 -36.02 -9.57 -25.87
C ALA A 129 -36.43 -8.36 -25.01
N GLY A 130 -37.73 -8.16 -24.79
CA GLY A 130 -38.23 -7.09 -23.91
C GLY A 130 -37.83 -7.28 -22.44
N GLU A 131 -37.87 -8.51 -21.93
CA GLU A 131 -37.41 -8.83 -20.57
C GLU A 131 -35.90 -8.55 -20.40
N LEU A 132 -35.09 -8.92 -21.40
CA LEU A 132 -33.66 -8.63 -21.40
C LEU A 132 -33.36 -7.12 -21.52
N GLU A 133 -34.13 -6.39 -22.33
CA GLU A 133 -34.02 -4.93 -22.42
C GLU A 133 -34.33 -4.25 -21.08
N GLN A 134 -35.34 -4.73 -20.35
CA GLN A 134 -35.67 -4.22 -19.03
C GLN A 134 -34.56 -4.47 -18.02
N GLN A 135 -34.01 -5.69 -17.98
CA GLN A 135 -32.87 -6.03 -17.11
C GLN A 135 -31.63 -5.20 -17.45
N LEU A 136 -31.38 -4.96 -18.74
CA LEU A 136 -30.25 -4.17 -19.19
C LEU A 136 -30.38 -2.70 -18.74
N GLU A 137 -31.60 -2.16 -18.72
CA GLU A 137 -31.84 -0.81 -18.20
C GLU A 137 -31.69 -0.74 -16.67
N GLU A 138 -32.17 -1.75 -15.93
CA GLU A 138 -31.94 -1.87 -14.48
C GLU A 138 -30.44 -1.91 -14.16
N TYR A 139 -29.67 -2.74 -14.85
CA TYR A 139 -28.21 -2.80 -14.66
C TYR A 139 -27.49 -1.49 -14.99
N LYS A 140 -27.98 -0.71 -15.96
CA LYS A 140 -27.41 0.62 -16.24
C LYS A 140 -27.70 1.60 -15.10
N MET A 141 -28.90 1.56 -14.53
CA MET A 141 -29.25 2.40 -13.39
C MET A 141 -28.37 2.06 -12.17
N ASP A 142 -28.22 0.78 -11.87
CA ASP A 142 -27.35 0.30 -10.80
C ASP A 142 -25.89 0.72 -11.02
N GLN A 143 -25.40 0.60 -12.27
CA GLN A 143 -24.05 1.03 -12.63
C GLN A 143 -23.86 2.53 -12.39
N GLN A 144 -24.82 3.37 -12.76
CA GLN A 144 -24.76 4.81 -12.52
C GLN A 144 -24.76 5.13 -11.02
N GLU A 145 -25.57 4.45 -10.23
CA GLU A 145 -25.59 4.63 -8.78
C GLU A 145 -24.25 4.23 -8.14
N HIS A 146 -23.69 3.08 -8.55
CA HIS A 146 -22.39 2.63 -8.06
C HIS A 146 -21.26 3.59 -8.44
N VAL A 147 -21.28 4.14 -9.66
CA VAL A 147 -20.31 5.17 -10.08
C VAL A 147 -20.45 6.44 -9.24
N ALA A 148 -21.68 6.91 -9.00
CA ALA A 148 -21.92 8.09 -8.15
C ALA A 148 -21.38 7.87 -6.73
N ARG A 149 -21.68 6.72 -6.12
CA ARG A 149 -21.21 6.34 -4.78
C ARG A 149 -19.68 6.22 -4.71
N MET A 150 -19.05 5.65 -5.73
CA MET A 150 -17.59 5.56 -5.82
C MET A 150 -16.93 6.93 -5.91
N THR A 151 -17.56 7.87 -6.62
CA THR A 151 -17.07 9.25 -6.77
C THR A 151 -17.17 10.00 -5.44
N GLU A 152 -18.29 9.84 -4.73
CA GLU A 152 -18.50 10.43 -3.39
C GLU A 152 -17.49 9.89 -2.36
N LEU A 153 -17.34 8.56 -2.28
CA LEU A 153 -16.36 7.93 -1.39
C LEU A 153 -14.92 8.32 -1.76
N GLY A 154 -14.64 8.53 -3.05
CA GLY A 154 -13.38 9.12 -3.53
C GLY A 154 -13.13 10.50 -2.93
N GLY A 155 -14.12 11.40 -3.03
CA GLY A 155 -14.02 12.75 -2.46
C GLY A 155 -13.83 12.75 -0.94
N GLN A 156 -14.55 11.91 -0.21
CA GLN A 156 -14.40 11.78 1.26
C GLN A 156 -12.99 11.29 1.64
N ARG A 157 -12.46 10.31 0.92
CA ARG A 157 -11.10 9.80 1.13
C ARG A 157 -10.06 10.88 0.89
N ASP A 158 -10.19 11.65 -0.18
CA ASP A 158 -9.26 12.73 -0.51
C ASP A 158 -9.28 13.83 0.55
N GLN A 159 -10.47 14.17 1.06
CA GLN A 159 -10.63 15.09 2.18
C GLN A 159 -9.91 14.57 3.44
N SER A 160 -10.17 13.34 3.86
CA SER A 160 -9.50 12.75 5.03
C SER A 160 -7.99 12.64 4.85
N THR A 161 -7.51 12.37 3.63
CA THR A 161 -6.08 12.31 3.33
C THR A 161 -5.42 13.68 3.46
N ASN A 162 -6.08 14.73 2.99
CA ASN A 162 -5.61 16.11 3.14
C ASN A 162 -5.61 16.56 4.61
N GLU A 163 -6.66 16.20 5.37
CA GLU A 163 -6.72 16.47 6.81
C GLU A 163 -5.60 15.76 7.57
N ASN A 164 -5.34 14.48 7.28
CA ASN A 164 -4.22 13.74 7.85
C ASN A 164 -2.87 14.41 7.54
N SER A 165 -2.64 14.82 6.29
CA SER A 165 -1.40 15.52 5.92
C SER A 165 -1.20 16.83 6.70
N LYS A 166 -2.28 17.59 6.96
CA LYS A 166 -2.22 18.82 7.76
C LYS A 166 -1.91 18.50 9.24
N LEU A 167 -2.49 17.43 9.77
CA LEU A 167 -2.21 16.97 11.13
C LEU A 167 -0.75 16.52 11.27
N ASP A 168 -0.21 15.80 10.29
CA ASP A 168 1.21 15.40 10.27
C ASP A 168 2.15 16.61 10.28
N ASP A 169 1.87 17.61 9.44
CA ASP A 169 2.62 18.86 9.43
C ASP A 169 2.56 19.57 10.79
N ARG A 170 1.38 19.56 11.44
CA ARG A 170 1.18 20.15 12.77
C ARG A 170 1.92 19.40 13.87
N ILE A 171 1.94 18.06 13.83
CA ILE A 171 2.70 17.23 14.78
C ILE A 171 4.19 17.56 14.68
N ILE A 172 4.72 17.67 13.46
CA ILE A 172 6.12 18.04 13.22
C ILE A 172 6.40 19.42 13.81
N GLU A 173 5.57 20.43 13.53
CA GLU A 173 5.73 21.79 14.06
C GLU A 173 5.74 21.81 15.60
N LEU A 174 4.78 21.14 16.24
CA LEU A 174 4.68 21.11 17.70
C LEU A 174 5.86 20.37 18.35
N SER A 175 6.33 19.28 17.74
CA SER A 175 7.51 18.54 18.20
C SER A 175 8.76 19.44 18.21
N LEU A 176 8.93 20.27 17.18
CA LEU A 176 10.04 21.23 17.10
C LEU A 176 9.93 22.31 18.16
N GLN A 177 8.74 22.89 18.34
CA GLN A 177 8.51 23.90 19.37
C GLN A 177 8.82 23.34 20.76
N LYS A 178 8.37 22.11 21.05
CA LYS A 178 8.70 21.40 22.28
C LYS A 178 10.21 21.25 22.46
N ASN A 179 10.93 20.81 21.43
CA ASN A 179 12.39 20.65 21.49
C ASN A 179 13.12 21.98 21.71
N MET A 180 12.65 23.07 21.07
CA MET A 180 13.19 24.42 21.27
C MET A 180 12.97 24.94 22.69
N MET A 181 11.77 24.73 23.23
CA MET A 181 11.45 25.09 24.60
C MET A 181 12.31 24.31 25.59
N LEU A 182 12.49 23.00 25.36
CA LEU A 182 13.34 22.15 26.19
C LEU A 182 14.78 22.65 26.22
N ILE A 183 15.37 22.92 25.04
CA ILE A 183 16.73 23.47 24.92
C ILE A 183 16.86 24.82 25.65
N THR A 184 15.91 25.72 25.45
CA THR A 184 15.95 27.05 26.08
C THR A 184 15.79 26.94 27.60
N LEU A 185 14.95 26.01 28.06
CA LEU A 185 14.72 25.77 29.48
C LEU A 185 15.97 25.22 30.16
N THR A 186 16.62 24.21 29.57
CA THR A 186 17.83 23.60 30.13
C THR A 186 18.98 24.62 30.21
N GLU A 187 19.11 25.50 29.22
CA GLU A 187 20.07 26.61 29.26
C GLU A 187 19.80 27.59 30.40
N LYS A 188 18.53 27.99 30.59
CA LYS A 188 18.14 28.90 31.68
C LYS A 188 18.36 28.25 33.04
N GLN A 189 18.02 26.97 33.20
CA GLN A 189 18.27 26.21 34.42
C GLN A 189 19.76 26.09 34.74
N LEU A 190 20.59 25.82 33.73
CA LEU A 190 22.04 25.78 33.89
C LEU A 190 22.58 27.16 34.31
N ARG A 191 22.12 28.23 33.66
CA ARG A 191 22.52 29.60 34.01
C ARG A 191 22.10 29.97 35.44
N ALA A 192 20.92 29.56 35.89
CA ALA A 192 20.47 29.75 37.26
C ALA A 192 21.40 29.04 38.27
N LYS A 193 21.80 27.78 37.99
CA LYS A 193 22.77 27.05 38.81
C LYS A 193 24.11 27.76 38.89
N TYR A 194 24.60 28.34 37.79
CA TYR A 194 25.84 29.13 37.82
C TYR A 194 25.69 30.39 38.68
N TYR A 195 24.57 31.11 38.61
CA TYR A 195 24.33 32.26 39.48
C TYR A 195 24.26 31.88 40.96
N GLU A 196 23.69 30.74 41.28
CA GLU A 196 23.64 30.20 42.64
C GLU A 196 25.05 29.86 43.16
N GLN A 197 25.88 29.20 42.34
CA GLN A 197 27.29 28.94 42.68
C GLN A 197 28.10 30.23 42.87
N ILE A 198 27.84 31.27 42.07
CA ILE A 198 28.49 32.58 42.22
C ILE A 198 28.09 33.21 43.57
N LYS A 199 26.79 33.18 43.90
CA LYS A 199 26.26 33.66 45.19
C LYS A 199 26.90 32.94 46.38
N GLU A 200 27.13 31.64 46.25
CA GLU A 200 27.79 30.81 47.29
C GLU A 200 29.32 30.89 47.28
N GLY A 201 29.94 31.62 46.34
CA GLY A 201 31.39 31.71 46.19
C GLY A 201 32.08 30.43 45.69
N LYS A 202 31.31 29.45 45.22
CA LYS A 202 31.80 28.13 44.74
C LYS A 202 32.03 28.06 43.24
N TYR A 203 31.71 29.13 42.51
CA TYR A 203 31.83 29.16 41.06
C TYR A 203 33.30 29.23 40.60
N ILE A 204 33.69 28.32 39.72
CA ILE A 204 35.02 28.29 39.10
C ILE A 204 34.89 28.68 37.64
N LYS A 205 35.64 29.71 37.20
CA LYS A 205 35.68 30.14 35.80
C LYS A 205 36.27 29.01 34.94
N VAL A 206 35.52 28.60 33.93
CA VAL A 206 35.95 27.57 32.96
C VAL A 206 37.14 28.06 32.13
N HIS A 207 37.13 29.35 31.75
CA HIS A 207 38.25 30.00 31.07
C HIS A 207 38.79 31.11 31.96
N GLN A 208 40.05 30.95 32.39
CA GLN A 208 40.70 31.82 33.37
C GLN A 208 41.18 33.14 32.75
N THR A 209 41.55 33.14 31.47
CA THR A 209 42.03 34.33 30.75
C THR A 209 41.03 34.80 29.70
N PRO A 210 40.97 36.13 29.43
CA PRO A 210 40.13 36.68 28.36
C PRO A 210 40.43 36.07 26.98
N ASP A 211 41.72 35.83 26.69
CA ASP A 211 42.15 35.23 25.42
C ASP A 211 41.69 33.78 25.28
N ALA A 212 41.75 32.99 26.36
CA ALA A 212 41.24 31.61 26.35
C ALA A 212 39.72 31.57 26.13
N LEU A 213 38.99 32.54 26.69
CA LEU A 213 37.54 32.67 26.47
C LEU A 213 37.22 33.09 25.02
N SER A 214 37.97 34.04 24.46
CA SER A 214 37.82 34.48 23.06
C SER A 214 38.09 33.33 22.08
N ASN A 215 39.20 32.60 22.28
CA ASN A 215 39.55 31.43 21.46
C ASN A 215 38.50 30.32 21.58
N ALA A 216 37.97 30.05 22.77
CA ALA A 216 36.90 29.07 22.96
C ALA A 216 35.60 29.47 22.24
N ARG A 217 35.26 30.76 22.26
CA ARG A 217 34.09 31.31 21.56
C ARG A 217 34.26 31.21 20.05
N GLU A 218 35.42 31.57 19.52
CA GLU A 218 35.73 31.46 18.10
C GLU A 218 35.66 30.00 17.63
N ASN A 219 36.21 29.07 18.41
CA ASN A 219 36.09 27.64 18.15
C ASN A 219 34.62 27.17 18.13
N GLN A 220 33.78 27.71 19.01
CA GLN A 220 32.34 27.39 19.02
C GLN A 220 31.63 27.92 17.75
N ILE A 221 31.93 29.15 17.32
CA ILE A 221 31.40 29.73 16.08
C ILE A 221 31.84 28.90 14.87
N ASN A 222 33.11 28.51 14.80
CA ASN A 222 33.65 27.69 13.71
C ASN A 222 33.00 26.30 13.67
N ARG A 223 32.74 25.67 14.83
CA ARG A 223 31.98 24.41 14.90
C ARG A 223 30.55 24.57 14.40
N LEU A 224 29.86 25.66 14.75
CA LEU A 224 28.50 25.93 14.27
C LEU A 224 28.46 26.10 12.74
N ARG A 225 29.42 26.83 12.16
CA ARG A 225 29.57 26.97 10.70
C ARG A 225 29.85 25.63 10.02
N TYR A 226 30.71 24.80 10.61
CA TYR A 226 30.99 23.47 10.10
C TYR A 226 29.74 22.57 10.09
N PHE A 227 28.92 22.63 11.15
CA PHE A 227 27.63 21.92 11.18
C PHE A 227 26.65 22.42 10.12
N GLU A 228 26.62 23.72 9.84
CA GLU A 228 25.80 24.28 8.75
C GLU A 228 26.25 23.72 7.38
N THR A 229 27.56 23.62 7.13
CA THR A 229 28.09 23.02 5.90
C THR A 229 27.73 21.53 5.77
N ILE A 230 27.82 20.76 6.87
CA ILE A 230 27.39 19.35 6.87
C ILE A 230 25.90 19.24 6.57
N LEU A 231 25.07 20.06 7.23
CA LEU A 231 23.62 20.07 7.02
C LEU A 231 23.25 20.41 5.58
N HIS A 232 23.97 21.34 4.96
CA HIS A 232 23.77 21.65 3.56
C HIS A 232 24.06 20.43 2.67
N GLY A 233 25.21 19.77 2.86
CA GLY A 233 25.55 18.56 2.12
C GLY A 233 24.60 17.38 2.38
N LEU A 234 24.06 17.24 3.59
CA LEU A 234 23.04 16.24 3.92
C LEU A 234 21.68 16.58 3.29
N SER A 235 21.34 17.86 3.19
CA SER A 235 20.10 18.31 2.55
C SER A 235 20.07 18.04 1.04
N GLU A 236 21.23 18.04 0.39
CA GLU A 236 21.39 17.67 -1.02
C GLU A 236 21.35 16.16 -1.23
N ARG A 237 22.02 15.40 -0.36
CA ARG A 237 22.12 13.93 -0.46
C ARG A 237 20.85 13.20 -0.04
N CYS A 238 20.06 13.80 0.85
CA CYS A 238 18.85 13.19 1.40
C CYS A 238 17.63 14.13 1.29
N PRO A 239 17.06 14.33 0.08
CA PRO A 239 15.92 15.21 -0.13
C PRO A 239 14.69 14.84 0.71
N GLN A 240 14.53 13.56 1.04
CA GLN A 240 13.42 13.05 1.85
C GLN A 240 13.37 13.64 3.27
N PHE A 241 14.49 14.14 3.80
CA PHE A 241 14.56 14.77 5.13
C PHE A 241 14.72 16.30 5.05
N ARG A 242 14.48 16.90 3.87
CA ARG A 242 14.67 18.33 3.63
C ARG A 242 13.93 19.20 4.66
N ARG A 243 12.72 18.83 5.05
CA ARG A 243 11.91 19.59 6.03
C ARG A 243 12.60 19.63 7.38
N GLN A 244 13.09 18.50 7.88
CA GLN A 244 13.83 18.39 9.14
C GLN A 244 15.15 19.16 9.09
N PHE A 245 15.86 19.12 7.95
CA PHE A 245 17.13 19.83 7.79
C PHE A 245 16.96 21.35 7.76
N VAL A 246 15.97 21.88 7.05
CA VAL A 246 15.67 23.34 7.06
C VAL A 246 15.41 23.82 8.48
N GLN A 247 14.70 23.02 9.27
CA GLN A 247 14.38 23.37 10.66
C GLN A 247 15.61 23.37 11.57
N ILE A 248 16.52 22.39 11.44
CA ILE A 248 17.80 22.39 12.18
C ILE A 248 18.68 23.57 11.74
N GLN A 249 18.64 23.94 10.46
CA GLN A 249 19.37 25.07 9.93
C GLN A 249 18.90 26.40 10.56
N ASP A 250 17.59 26.59 10.70
CA ASP A 250 17.04 27.77 11.38
C ASP A 250 17.45 27.86 12.86
N MET A 251 17.51 26.71 13.56
CA MET A 251 18.03 26.68 14.94
C MET A 251 19.50 27.09 15.01
N LEU A 252 20.33 26.53 14.12
CA LEU A 252 21.76 26.84 14.08
C LEU A 252 22.00 28.31 13.76
N ARG A 253 21.22 28.89 12.85
CA ARG A 253 21.28 30.32 12.54
C ARG A 253 20.93 31.18 13.75
N LYS A 254 19.86 30.85 14.48
CA LYS A 254 19.48 31.57 15.70
C LYS A 254 20.55 31.47 16.80
N ARG A 255 21.13 30.28 16.98
CA ARG A 255 22.25 30.04 17.90
C ARG A 255 23.49 30.83 17.50
N LEU A 256 23.80 30.85 16.21
CA LEU A 256 24.93 31.58 15.65
C LEU A 256 24.74 33.09 15.83
N SER A 257 23.54 33.62 15.58
CA SER A 257 23.23 35.03 15.84
C SER A 257 23.34 35.37 17.32
N ASP A 258 22.85 34.53 18.23
CA ASP A 258 22.96 34.75 19.67
C ASP A 258 24.42 34.72 20.16
N GLN A 259 25.26 33.86 19.56
CA GLN A 259 26.68 33.77 19.86
C GLN A 259 27.49 34.90 19.25
N ILE A 260 27.04 35.55 18.18
CA ILE A 260 27.66 36.74 17.58
C ILE A 260 27.22 38.01 18.34
N ALA A 261 25.95 38.10 18.73
CA ALA A 261 25.36 39.29 19.33
C ALA A 261 25.76 39.55 20.81
N ARG A 262 26.33 38.57 21.53
CA ARG A 262 26.85 38.81 22.90
C ARG A 262 28.12 39.65 22.81
N PRO A 263 28.17 40.91 23.29
CA PRO A 263 29.42 41.65 23.29
C PRO A 263 30.43 40.91 24.16
N SER A 264 31.69 40.86 23.72
CA SER A 264 32.82 40.57 24.61
C SER A 264 32.78 41.65 25.68
N SER A 265 32.26 41.34 26.86
CA SER A 265 32.28 42.28 27.99
C SER A 265 33.73 42.42 28.44
N SER A 266 34.45 43.31 27.79
CA SER A 266 35.68 43.92 28.28
C SER A 266 35.29 44.99 29.28
N GLN A 267 35.37 44.65 30.56
CA GLN A 267 35.80 45.49 31.68
C GLN A 267 35.90 44.63 32.93
#